data_AF-A0A0R2NS17-F1
#
_entry.id   AF-A0A0R2NS17-F1
#
_cell.length_a   1.000
_cell.length_b   1.000
_cell.length_c   1.000
_cell.angle_alpha   90.00
_cell.angle_beta   90.00
_cell.angle_gamma   90.00
#
_symmetry.space_group_name_H-M   'P 1'
#
loop_
_entity.id
_entity.type
_entity.pdbx_description
1 polymer ?
#
loop_
_entity_poly.entity_id
_entity_poly.type
_entity_poly.pdbx_seq_one_letter_code
_entity_poly.pdbx_strand_id
1 'polypeptide(L)'
;MAIFVMVKRFLVVNIVDLWLPLAIVIAEKCRIKEVIDMSKIDEYASRRRQDDAQFAQAAQLANINLVVAVQVRALREQLGLTQRAFAQLIHKPQSTVARLETGAMNASTKLLSEIALATNQQVTIEFSPLVKA
;
A
#
# COMPACT_ATOMS: atom_id res chain seq x y z
N MET A 1 -3.78 -12.79 60.27
CA MET A 1 -4.11 -11.35 60.18
C MET A 1 -2.96 -10.60 60.85
N ALA A 2 -1.98 -10.16 60.07
CA ALA A 2 -1.76 -8.74 59.73
C ALA A 2 -1.45 -7.94 61.01
N ILE A 3 -0.22 -7.46 61.25
CA ILE A 3 0.46 -6.38 60.53
C ILE A 3 1.94 -6.40 60.98
N PHE A 4 2.90 -6.56 60.06
CA PHE A 4 4.33 -6.37 60.36
C PHE A 4 4.82 -5.16 59.57
N VAL A 5 4.88 -4.01 60.25
CA VAL A 5 5.41 -2.74 59.74
C VAL A 5 6.93 -2.86 59.63
N MET A 6 7.45 -2.96 58.40
CA MET A 6 8.89 -2.93 58.14
C MET A 6 9.26 -1.60 57.49
N VAL A 7 9.45 -0.58 58.34
CA VAL A 7 10.15 0.65 57.97
C VAL A 7 11.64 0.42 58.25
N LYS A 8 12.43 0.17 57.21
CA LYS A 8 13.87 0.43 57.26
C LYS A 8 14.37 0.94 55.91
N ARG A 9 14.46 2.25 55.86
CA ARG A 9 15.15 3.08 54.87
C ARG A 9 16.67 2.81 54.94
N PHE A 10 17.32 2.44 53.83
CA PHE A 10 18.76 2.65 53.59
C PHE A 10 19.02 2.50 52.07
N LEU A 11 18.92 3.55 51.25
CA LEU A 11 20.00 4.47 50.84
C LEU A 11 21.21 3.78 50.17
N VAL A 12 21.09 3.48 48.86
CA VAL A 12 22.11 3.81 47.84
C VAL A 12 21.35 4.03 46.52
N VAL A 13 20.96 5.27 46.23
CA VAL A 13 20.48 5.64 44.89
C VAL A 13 21.69 6.23 44.17
N ASN A 14 22.21 5.50 43.19
CA ASN A 14 23.27 5.99 42.31
C ASN A 14 22.74 7.20 41.53
N ILE A 15 23.43 8.34 41.68
CA ILE A 15 23.06 9.64 41.08
C ILE A 15 23.29 9.68 39.55
N VAL A 16 23.65 8.56 38.92
CA VAL A 16 23.87 8.45 37.46
C VAL A 16 22.72 7.78 36.69
N ASP A 17 21.70 7.26 37.36
CA ASP A 17 20.61 6.49 36.71
C ASP A 17 19.34 7.29 36.39
N LEU A 18 19.38 8.63 36.48
CA LEU A 18 18.18 9.46 36.29
C LEU A 18 18.21 10.43 35.11
N TRP A 19 19.15 10.30 34.17
CA TRP A 19 19.16 11.15 32.95
C TRP A 19 19.82 10.48 31.73
N LEU A 20 19.41 9.26 31.37
CA LEU A 20 19.72 8.71 30.03
C LEU A 20 18.64 7.84 29.34
N PRO A 21 17.49 7.47 29.93
CA PRO A 21 16.48 6.75 29.14
C PRO A 21 15.59 7.68 28.29
N LEU A 22 15.43 8.96 28.65
CA LEU A 22 14.58 9.88 27.88
C LEU A 22 15.23 10.35 26.56
N ALA A 23 16.54 10.61 26.55
CA ALA A 23 17.25 11.10 25.37
C ALA A 23 17.30 10.07 24.24
N ILE A 24 17.44 8.78 24.58
CA ILE A 24 17.46 7.66 23.62
C ILE A 24 16.06 7.47 23.02
N VAL A 25 14.99 7.53 23.83
CA VAL A 25 13.61 7.40 23.34
C VAL A 25 13.18 8.58 22.46
N ILE A 26 13.67 9.80 22.73
CA ILE A 26 13.41 10.98 21.89
C ILE A 26 14.22 10.94 20.58
N ALA A 27 15.48 10.48 20.62
CA ALA A 27 16.32 10.35 19.43
C ALA A 27 15.84 9.24 18.48
N GLU A 28 15.29 8.14 19.00
CA GLU A 28 14.71 7.06 18.21
C GLU A 28 13.36 7.47 17.58
N LYS A 29 12.56 8.29 18.28
CA LYS A 29 11.32 8.87 17.75
C LYS A 29 11.53 9.99 16.71
N CYS A 30 12.71 10.60 16.64
CA CYS A 30 13.03 11.64 15.64
C CYS A 30 13.70 11.12 14.36
N ARG A 31 14.15 9.86 14.28
CA ARG A 31 14.91 9.36 13.12
C ARG A 31 14.05 8.68 12.04
N ILE A 32 12.78 8.37 12.32
CA ILE A 32 11.88 7.69 11.37
C ILE A 32 10.71 8.60 10.99
N LYS A 33 11.02 9.85 10.64
CA LYS A 33 10.18 10.70 9.80
C LYS A 33 10.96 10.91 8.51
N GLU A 34 11.03 9.86 7.70
CA GLU A 34 10.33 9.87 6.42
C GLU A 34 10.70 11.13 5.60
N VAL A 35 11.97 11.23 5.17
CA VAL A 35 12.28 12.02 3.98
C VAL A 35 11.90 11.14 2.81
N ILE A 36 10.61 11.10 2.49
CA ILE A 36 10.20 10.85 1.12
C ILE A 36 10.67 12.09 0.39
N ASP A 37 11.81 11.99 -0.29
CA ASP A 37 12.16 12.96 -1.32
C ASP A 37 11.11 12.81 -2.42
N MET A 38 10.00 13.54 -2.27
CA MET A 38 8.97 13.59 -3.29
C MET A 38 9.62 14.19 -4.51
N SER A 39 9.65 13.42 -5.60
CA SER A 39 10.21 13.94 -6.84
C SER A 39 9.45 15.21 -7.22
N LYS A 40 10.08 16.10 -7.99
CA LYS A 40 9.40 17.30 -8.53
C LYS A 40 8.09 16.95 -9.25
N ILE A 41 7.99 15.73 -9.78
CA ILE A 41 6.79 15.21 -10.43
C ILE A 41 5.70 14.87 -9.40
N ASP A 42 6.06 14.24 -8.29
CA ASP A 42 5.11 13.90 -7.23
C ASP A 42 4.56 15.16 -6.57
N GLU A 43 5.42 16.16 -6.32
CA GLU A 43 4.99 17.47 -5.83
C GLU A 43 3.98 18.11 -6.81
N TYR A 44 4.32 18.19 -8.09
CA TYR A 44 3.42 18.71 -9.12
C TYR A 44 2.09 17.96 -9.17
N ALA A 45 2.13 16.62 -9.14
CA ALA A 45 0.94 15.78 -9.19
C ALA A 45 0.07 15.94 -7.94
N SER A 46 0.67 16.17 -6.77
CA SER A 46 -0.04 16.42 -5.52
C SER A 46 -0.76 17.78 -5.55
N ARG A 47 -0.06 18.82 -6.01
CA ARG A 47 -0.61 20.17 -6.16
C ARG A 47 -1.74 20.20 -7.18
N ARG A 48 -1.53 19.61 -8.36
CA ARG A 48 -2.54 19.55 -9.41
C ARG A 48 -3.77 18.75 -8.99
N ARG A 49 -3.62 17.72 -8.15
CA ARG A 49 -4.76 17.01 -7.55
C ARG A 49 -5.59 17.88 -6.61
N GLN A 50 -4.98 18.84 -5.92
CA GLN A 50 -5.69 19.77 -5.04
C GLN A 50 -6.43 20.85 -5.85
N ASP A 51 -5.80 21.31 -6.93
CA ASP A 51 -6.31 22.43 -7.72
C ASP A 51 -7.39 22.03 -8.75
N ASP A 52 -7.35 20.79 -9.27
CA ASP A 52 -8.21 20.33 -10.36
C ASP A 52 -8.96 19.03 -9.99
N ALA A 53 -10.26 19.15 -9.77
CA ALA A 53 -11.13 18.03 -9.40
C ALA A 53 -11.27 16.97 -10.51
N GLN A 54 -11.20 17.35 -11.79
CA GLN A 54 -11.24 16.40 -12.89
C GLN A 54 -9.94 15.61 -12.95
N PHE A 55 -8.81 16.30 -12.77
CA PHE A 55 -7.50 15.64 -12.66
C PHE A 55 -7.46 14.69 -11.45
N ALA A 56 -8.01 15.10 -10.31
CA ALA A 56 -8.09 14.26 -9.11
C ALA A 56 -8.86 12.96 -9.37
N GLN A 57 -10.04 13.05 -9.99
CA GLN A 57 -10.85 11.87 -10.34
C GLN A 57 -10.14 10.98 -11.36
N ALA A 58 -9.55 11.56 -12.41
CA ALA A 58 -8.81 10.81 -13.41
C ALA A 58 -7.59 10.10 -12.81
N ALA A 59 -6.87 10.74 -11.90
CA ALA A 59 -5.74 10.15 -11.18
C ALA A 59 -6.17 8.98 -10.28
N GLN A 60 -7.31 9.10 -9.60
CA GLN A 60 -7.86 8.00 -8.79
C GLN A 60 -8.23 6.79 -9.68
N LEU A 61 -8.90 7.04 -10.81
CA LEU A 61 -9.24 5.97 -11.76
C LEU A 61 -7.97 5.32 -12.35
N ALA A 62 -6.97 6.12 -12.73
CA ALA A 62 -5.70 5.61 -13.23
C ALA A 62 -4.98 4.75 -12.18
N ASN A 63 -5.02 5.15 -10.91
CA ASN A 63 -4.47 4.36 -9.81
C ASN A 63 -5.18 3.00 -9.66
N ILE A 64 -6.51 2.97 -9.73
CA ILE A 64 -7.27 1.71 -9.72
C ILE A 64 -6.86 0.80 -10.89
N ASN A 65 -6.78 1.36 -12.10
CA ASN A 65 -6.37 0.60 -13.28
C ASN A 65 -4.94 0.06 -13.14
N LEU A 66 -4.03 0.82 -12.53
CA LEU A 66 -2.66 0.38 -12.30
C LEU A 66 -2.60 -0.77 -11.28
N VAL A 67 -3.37 -0.68 -10.20
CA VAL A 67 -3.49 -1.78 -9.22
C VAL A 67 -3.98 -3.04 -9.93
N VAL A 68 -5.05 -2.94 -10.72
CA VAL A 68 -5.57 -4.07 -11.51
C VAL A 68 -4.50 -4.62 -12.47
N ALA A 69 -3.77 -3.74 -13.16
CA ALA A 69 -2.73 -4.10 -14.11
C ALA A 69 -1.63 -4.95 -13.46
N VAL A 70 -1.16 -4.53 -12.29
CA VAL A 70 -0.18 -5.26 -11.49
C VAL A 70 -0.70 -6.64 -11.08
N GLN A 71 -1.95 -6.72 -10.59
CA GLN A 71 -2.54 -7.99 -10.15
C GLN A 71 -2.73 -8.98 -11.31
N VAL A 72 -3.21 -8.51 -12.47
CA VAL A 72 -3.39 -9.36 -13.66
C VAL A 72 -2.04 -9.85 -14.17
N ARG A 73 -1.03 -8.97 -14.21
CA ARG A 73 0.32 -9.34 -14.62
C ARG A 73 0.92 -10.38 -13.66
N ALA A 74 0.79 -10.17 -12.35
CA ALA A 74 1.27 -11.10 -11.34
C ALA A 74 0.59 -12.47 -11.49
N LEU A 75 -0.73 -12.51 -11.68
CA LEU A 75 -1.47 -13.75 -11.94
C LEU A 75 -0.93 -14.47 -13.18
N ARG A 76 -0.71 -13.76 -14.29
CA ARG A 76 -0.15 -14.35 -15.51
C ARG A 76 1.24 -14.93 -15.26
N GLU A 77 2.10 -14.20 -14.57
CA GLU A 77 3.46 -14.62 -14.24
C GLU A 77 3.46 -15.85 -13.31
N GLN A 78 2.56 -15.91 -12.32
CA GLN A 78 2.36 -17.08 -11.46
C GLN A 78 1.93 -18.33 -12.24
N LEU A 79 1.14 -18.17 -13.30
CA LEU A 79 0.76 -19.26 -14.20
C LEU A 79 1.87 -19.65 -15.19
N GLY A 80 2.99 -18.92 -15.23
CA GLY A 80 4.09 -19.17 -16.16
C GLY A 80 3.73 -18.88 -17.63
N LEU A 81 2.73 -18.04 -17.87
CA LEU A 81 2.19 -17.80 -19.21
C LEU A 81 2.82 -16.57 -19.88
N THR A 82 3.09 -16.69 -21.18
CA THR A 82 3.36 -15.51 -22.02
C THR A 82 2.10 -14.67 -22.18
N GLN A 83 2.24 -13.38 -22.51
CA GLN A 83 1.10 -12.49 -22.76
C GLN A 83 0.14 -13.05 -23.83
N ARG A 84 0.70 -13.67 -24.88
CA ARG A 84 -0.09 -14.32 -25.95
C ARG A 84 -0.84 -15.55 -25.46
N ALA A 85 -0.19 -16.41 -24.67
CA ALA A 85 -0.84 -17.62 -24.12
C ALA A 85 -1.95 -17.26 -23.12
N PHE A 86 -1.73 -16.25 -22.30
CA PHE A 86 -2.75 -15.73 -21.39
C PHE A 86 -3.95 -15.14 -22.16
N ALA A 87 -3.70 -14.39 -23.22
CA ALA A 87 -4.74 -13.85 -24.09
C ALA A 87 -5.61 -14.97 -24.72
N GLN A 88 -4.98 -16.07 -25.14
CA GLN A 88 -5.67 -17.26 -25.64
C GLN A 88 -6.52 -17.92 -24.56
N LEU A 89 -6.00 -18.07 -23.34
CA LEU A 89 -6.70 -18.66 -22.20
C LEU A 89 -7.99 -17.89 -21.86
N ILE A 90 -7.95 -16.55 -21.87
CA ILE A 90 -9.11 -15.70 -21.52
C ILE A 90 -9.99 -15.34 -22.73
N HIS A 91 -9.70 -15.89 -23.91
CA HIS A 91 -10.37 -15.60 -25.18
C HIS A 91 -10.43 -14.09 -25.51
N LYS A 92 -9.29 -13.40 -25.44
CA LYS A 92 -9.15 -11.98 -25.80
C LYS A 92 -7.95 -11.74 -26.72
N PRO A 93 -7.94 -10.64 -27.49
CA PRO A 93 -6.77 -10.23 -28.24
C PRO A 93 -5.57 -9.95 -27.32
N GLN A 94 -4.35 -10.26 -27.78
CA GLN A 94 -3.13 -9.93 -27.04
C GLN A 94 -3.01 -8.43 -26.76
N SER A 95 -3.47 -7.58 -27.69
CA SER A 95 -3.48 -6.12 -27.51
C SER A 95 -4.36 -5.67 -26.34
N THR A 96 -5.45 -6.40 -26.06
CA THR A 96 -6.30 -6.14 -24.88
C THR A 96 -5.54 -6.48 -23.60
N VAL A 97 -4.84 -7.61 -23.56
CA VAL A 97 -4.00 -7.98 -22.41
C VAL A 97 -2.89 -6.95 -22.19
N ALA A 98 -2.22 -6.51 -23.26
CA ALA A 98 -1.16 -5.49 -23.15
C ALA A 98 -1.65 -4.16 -22.58
N ARG A 99 -2.84 -3.70 -22.99
CA ARG A 99 -3.46 -2.48 -22.43
C ARG A 99 -3.89 -2.67 -20.98
N LEU A 100 -4.40 -3.85 -20.65
CA LEU A 100 -4.79 -4.20 -19.28
C LEU A 100 -3.58 -4.22 -18.35
N GLU A 101 -2.49 -4.88 -18.74
CA GLU A 101 -1.25 -4.99 -17.94
C GLU A 101 -0.44 -3.68 -17.84
N THR A 102 -0.75 -2.68 -18.66
CA THR A 102 -0.15 -1.34 -18.58
C THR A 102 -1.03 -0.33 -17.85
N GLY A 103 -2.26 -0.71 -17.48
CA GLY A 103 -3.26 0.22 -16.91
C GLY A 103 -3.79 1.26 -17.90
N ALA A 104 -3.51 1.09 -19.20
CA ALA A 104 -3.91 2.02 -20.25
C ALA A 104 -5.40 1.93 -20.62
N MET A 105 -6.15 1.01 -20.00
CA MET A 105 -7.59 0.88 -20.17
C MET A 105 -8.29 0.61 -18.84
N ASN A 106 -9.57 1.00 -18.78
CA ASN A 106 -10.44 0.64 -17.67
C ASN A 106 -10.75 -0.87 -17.71
N ALA A 107 -10.45 -1.57 -16.62
CA ALA A 107 -10.83 -2.96 -16.47
C ALA A 107 -12.31 -3.05 -16.05
N SER A 108 -13.15 -3.62 -16.90
CA SER A 108 -14.54 -3.87 -16.53
C SER A 108 -14.62 -5.05 -15.56
N THR A 109 -15.59 -5.02 -14.64
CA THR A 109 -15.87 -6.15 -13.74
C THR A 109 -16.17 -7.43 -14.50
N LYS A 110 -16.80 -7.32 -15.68
CA LYS A 110 -17.00 -8.43 -16.61
C LYS A 110 -15.67 -9.05 -17.06
N LEU A 111 -14.71 -8.25 -17.49
CA LEU A 111 -13.41 -8.74 -17.93
C LEU A 111 -12.64 -9.41 -16.78
N LEU A 112 -12.69 -8.83 -15.58
CA LEU A 112 -12.08 -9.42 -14.39
C LEU A 112 -12.72 -10.77 -14.03
N SER A 113 -14.04 -10.88 -14.14
CA SER A 113 -14.77 -12.13 -13.94
C SER A 113 -14.39 -13.19 -14.99
N GLU A 114 -14.27 -12.81 -16.27
CA GLU A 114 -13.82 -13.72 -17.34
C GLU A 114 -12.40 -14.24 -17.08
N ILE A 115 -11.48 -13.38 -16.64
CA ILE A 115 -10.12 -13.78 -16.25
C ILE A 115 -10.17 -14.76 -15.07
N ALA A 116 -10.97 -14.45 -14.05
CA ALA A 116 -11.11 -15.28 -12.85
C ALA A 116 -11.61 -16.69 -13.18
N LEU A 117 -12.67 -16.79 -13.99
CA LEU A 117 -13.22 -18.05 -14.46
C LEU A 117 -12.20 -18.85 -15.29
N ALA A 118 -11.49 -18.20 -16.21
CA ALA A 118 -10.50 -18.86 -17.07
C ALA A 118 -9.26 -19.35 -16.31
N THR A 119 -8.97 -18.77 -15.14
CA THR A 119 -7.79 -19.08 -14.32
C THR A 119 -8.12 -19.83 -13.04
N ASN A 120 -9.38 -20.20 -12.82
CA ASN A 120 -9.89 -20.80 -11.58
C ASN A 120 -9.58 -19.96 -10.33
N GLN A 121 -9.68 -18.64 -10.46
CA GLN A 121 -9.48 -17.67 -9.39
C GLN A 121 -10.80 -17.01 -8.96
N GLN A 122 -10.76 -16.30 -7.83
CA GLN A 122 -11.84 -15.45 -7.35
C GLN A 122 -11.41 -13.99 -7.36
N VAL A 123 -12.33 -13.09 -7.76
CA VAL A 123 -12.14 -11.63 -7.64
C VAL A 123 -12.81 -11.15 -6.37
N THR A 124 -12.04 -10.46 -5.52
CA THR A 124 -12.52 -9.80 -4.31
C THR A 124 -12.33 -8.29 -4.46
N ILE A 125 -13.36 -7.52 -4.10
CA ILE A 125 -13.32 -6.05 -4.11
C ILE A 125 -13.54 -5.57 -2.68
N GLU A 126 -12.58 -4.80 -2.17
CA GLU A 126 -12.62 -4.24 -0.82
C GLU A 126 -12.61 -2.71 -0.89
N PHE A 127 -13.41 -2.08 -0.04
CA PHE A 127 -13.45 -0.63 0.11
C PHE A 127 -12.66 -0.23 1.35
N SER A 128 -11.73 0.70 1.19
CA SER A 128 -10.96 1.29 2.29
C SER A 128 -11.29 2.77 2.44
N PRO A 129 -11.27 3.32 3.67
CA PRO A 129 -11.48 4.74 3.89
C PRO A 129 -10.32 5.56 3.29
N LEU A 130 -10.65 6.71 2.70
CA LEU A 130 -9.66 7.61 2.09
C LEU A 130 -8.78 8.33 3.13
N VAL A 131 -9.21 8.36 4.39
CA VAL A 131 -8.48 8.93 5.52
C VAL A 131 -8.44 7.86 6.60
N LYS A 132 -7.23 7.43 7.00
CA LYS A 132 -7.07 6.65 8.24
C LYS A 132 -7.42 7.55 9.41
N ALA A 133 -8.44 7.18 10.18
CA ALA A 133 -8.77 7.81 11.46
C ALA A 133 -7.62 7.61 12.47
#